data_AF-A0A924UW61-F1
#
_entry.id   AF-A0A924UW61-F1
#
_cell.length_a   1.000
_cell.length_b   1.000
_cell.length_c   1.000
_cell.angle_alpha   90.00
_cell.angle_beta   90.00
_cell.angle_gamma   90.00
#
_symmetry.space_group_name_H-M   'P 1'
#
loop_
_entity.id
_entity.type
_entity.pdbx_description
1 polymer ?
#
loop_
_entity_poly.entity_id
_entity_poly.type
_entity_poly.pdbx_seq_one_letter_code
_entity_poly.pdbx_strand_id
1 'polypeptide(L)' 'KILQKFLNGTANESDVDLLWDIQSKIEGKTICPLGEAAAWPVAAAIRHFKHEFIEIAQKKKFVDISHYDRLNKLVRA' A
#
# COMPACT_ATOMS: atom_id res chain seq x y z
N LYS A 1 11.13 -1.21 -0.50
CA LYS A 1 11.60 -0.30 -1.59
C LYS A 1 10.47 0.33 -2.38
N ILE A 2 9.49 -0.44 -2.89
CA ILE A 2 8.37 0.15 -3.67
C ILE A 2 7.50 1.08 -2.80
N LEU A 3 7.13 0.65 -1.59
CA LEU A 3 6.41 1.50 -0.63
C LEU A 3 7.13 2.84 -0.33
N GLN A 4 8.47 2.85 -0.37
CA GLN A 4 9.26 4.08 -0.18
C GLN A 4 9.09 5.06 -1.36
N LYS A 5 8.83 4.58 -2.58
CA LYS A 5 8.51 5.45 -3.71
C LYS A 5 7.18 6.19 -3.49
N PHE A 6 6.19 5.53 -2.89
CA PHE A 6 4.91 6.15 -2.56
C PHE A 6 5.08 7.25 -1.51
N LEU A 7 5.90 7.01 -0.48
CA LEU A 7 6.26 8.02 0.53
C LEU A 7 7.00 9.22 -0.08
N ASN A 8 7.89 8.96 -1.03
CA ASN A 8 8.71 9.99 -1.68
C ASN A 8 8.02 10.68 -2.87
N GLY A 9 6.76 10.34 -3.20
CA GLY A 9 6.05 10.93 -4.34
C GLY A 9 6.64 10.58 -5.72
N THR A 10 7.41 9.50 -5.81
CA THR A 10 8.04 9.02 -7.06
C THR A 10 7.41 7.75 -7.60
N ALA A 11 6.31 7.30 -6.99
CA ALA A 11 5.57 6.13 -7.44
C ALA A 11 4.72 6.43 -8.68
N ASN A 12 4.57 5.42 -9.53
CA ASN A 12 3.68 5.42 -10.68
C ASN A 12 2.54 4.41 -10.48
N GLU A 13 1.49 4.51 -11.30
CA GLU A 13 0.37 3.55 -11.28
C GLU A 13 0.85 2.10 -11.49
N SER A 14 1.87 1.90 -12.33
CA SER A 14 2.49 0.59 -12.56
C SER A 14 3.19 0.02 -11.33
N ASP A 15 3.59 0.84 -10.35
CA ASP A 15 4.13 0.34 -9.08
C ASP A 15 3.04 -0.34 -8.22
N VAL A 16 1.76 0.02 -8.40
CA VAL A 16 0.61 -0.63 -7.71
C VAL A 16 0.42 -2.04 -8.23
N ASP A 17 0.41 -2.22 -9.55
CA ASP A 17 0.28 -3.55 -10.16
C ASP A 17 1.52 -4.42 -9.88
N LEU A 18 2.71 -3.80 -9.78
CA LEU A 18 3.93 -4.50 -9.36
C LEU A 18 3.84 -5.01 -7.91
N LEU A 19 3.25 -4.24 -6.98
CA LEU A 19 3.04 -4.71 -5.61
C LEU A 19 2.11 -5.93 -5.55
N TRP A 20 1.08 -5.94 -6.38
CA TRP A 20 0.16 -7.07 -6.53
C TRP A 20 0.89 -8.31 -7.08
N ASP A 21 1.67 -8.15 -8.15
CA ASP A 21 2.44 -9.26 -8.70
C ASP A 21 3.44 -9.86 -7.68
N ILE A 22 4.10 -9.01 -6.87
CA ILE A 22 5.03 -9.47 -5.84
C ILE A 22 4.32 -10.28 -4.75
N GLN A 23 3.19 -9.80 -4.23
CA GLN A 23 2.40 -10.56 -3.26
C GLN A 23 2.01 -11.93 -3.82
N SER A 24 1.55 -11.98 -5.07
CA SER A 24 1.08 -13.22 -5.72
C SER A 24 2.23 -14.21 -6.01
N LYS A 25 3.47 -13.72 -6.02
CA LYS A 25 4.67 -14.55 -6.11
C LYS A 25 5.15 -15.07 -4.76
N ILE A 26 4.73 -14.47 -3.67
CA ILE A 26 5.06 -14.94 -2.31
C ILE A 26 3.98 -15.91 -1.84
N GLU A 27 2.71 -15.57 -2.06
CA GLU A 27 1.56 -16.39 -1.67
C GLU A 27 1.56 -17.76 -2.36
N GLY A 28 1.56 -18.82 -1.56
CA GLY A 28 1.55 -20.22 -2.01
C GLY A 28 2.87 -20.73 -2.59
N LYS A 29 3.95 -19.93 -2.56
CA LYS A 29 5.26 -20.28 -3.13
C LYS A 29 6.39 -20.25 -2.10
N THR A 30 6.06 -19.99 -0.84
CA THR A 30 7.04 -19.87 0.24
C THR A 30 6.83 -20.95 1.29
N ILE A 31 7.90 -21.64 1.70
CA ILE A 31 7.84 -22.67 2.76
C ILE A 31 7.68 -22.06 4.17
N CYS A 32 8.21 -20.85 4.35
CA CYS A 32 8.20 -20.16 5.64
C CYS A 32 6.87 -19.42 5.85
N PRO A 33 6.13 -19.68 6.94
CA PRO A 33 4.86 -19.00 7.23
C PRO A 33 4.98 -17.48 7.34
N LEU A 34 6.17 -16.98 7.72
CA LEU A 34 6.42 -15.55 7.81
C LEU A 34 6.30 -14.84 6.45
N GLY A 35 6.66 -15.52 5.36
CA GLY A 35 6.54 -14.96 4.01
C GLY A 35 5.07 -14.74 3.63
N GLU A 36 4.24 -15.75 3.85
CA GLU A 36 2.78 -15.69 3.65
C GLU A 36 2.14 -14.59 4.51
N ALA A 37 2.48 -14.56 5.81
CA ALA A 37 1.97 -13.56 6.74
C ALA A 37 2.34 -12.12 6.35
N ALA A 38 3.46 -11.90 5.66
CA ALA A 38 3.85 -10.59 5.14
C ALA A 38 3.15 -10.23 3.82
N ALA A 39 2.75 -11.21 3.00
CA ALA A 39 2.09 -10.98 1.72
C ALA A 39 0.60 -10.63 1.86
N TRP A 40 -0.11 -11.27 2.78
CA TRP A 40 -1.54 -11.03 3.01
C TRP A 40 -1.92 -9.57 3.34
N PRO A 41 -1.22 -8.84 4.23
CA PRO A 41 -1.56 -7.44 4.49
C PRO A 41 -1.36 -6.55 3.27
N VAL A 42 -0.36 -6.84 2.42
CA VAL A 42 -0.16 -6.14 1.15
C VAL A 42 -1.32 -6.43 0.19
N ALA A 43 -1.75 -7.70 0.10
CA ALA A 43 -2.90 -8.09 -0.72
C ALA A 43 -4.20 -7.38 -0.26
N ALA A 44 -4.46 -7.38 1.04
CA ALA A 44 -5.63 -6.74 1.64
C ALA A 44 -5.60 -5.23 1.43
N ALA A 45 -4.45 -4.59 1.66
CA ALA A 45 -4.28 -3.16 1.44
C ALA A 45 -4.57 -2.76 -0.01
N ILE A 46 -4.05 -3.51 -0.98
CA ILE A 46 -4.32 -3.25 -2.40
C ILE A 46 -5.81 -3.49 -2.71
N ARG A 47 -6.43 -4.56 -2.22
CA ARG A 47 -7.85 -4.86 -2.49
C ARG A 47 -8.79 -3.75 -2.00
N HIS A 48 -8.58 -3.25 -0.78
CA HIS A 48 -9.47 -2.27 -0.17
C HIS A 48 -9.12 -0.82 -0.56
N PHE A 49 -7.83 -0.51 -0.71
CA PHE A 49 -7.34 0.85 -0.87
C PHE A 49 -6.69 1.11 -2.23
N LYS A 50 -6.93 0.26 -3.27
CA LYS A 50 -6.34 0.44 -4.61
C LYS A 50 -6.50 1.86 -5.14
N HIS A 51 -7.68 2.43 -4.96
CA HIS A 51 -8.01 3.77 -5.42
C HIS A 51 -7.13 4.84 -4.76
N GLU A 52 -6.87 4.74 -3.45
CA GLU A 52 -5.98 5.65 -2.74
C GLU A 52 -4.54 5.53 -3.23
N PHE A 53 -4.05 4.31 -3.49
CA PHE A 53 -2.72 4.10 -4.04
C PHE A 53 -2.55 4.75 -5.42
N ILE A 54 -3.57 4.65 -6.29
CA ILE A 54 -3.58 5.30 -7.60
C ILE A 54 -3.61 6.83 -7.44
N GLU A 55 -4.45 7.34 -6.55
CA GLU A 55 -4.54 8.77 -6.28
C GLU A 55 -3.23 9.35 -5.75
N ILE A 56 -2.55 8.63 -4.83
CA ILE A 56 -1.23 9.01 -4.31
C ILE A 56 -0.19 9.00 -5.43
N ALA A 57 -0.22 8.00 -6.33
CA ALA A 57 0.69 7.94 -7.47
C ALA A 57 0.46 9.09 -8.46
N GLN A 58 -0.79 9.46 -8.72
CA GLN A 58 -1.14 10.57 -9.61
C GLN A 58 -0.81 11.94 -9.01
N LYS A 59 -1.21 12.17 -7.75
CA LYS A 59 -0.97 13.43 -7.04
C LYS A 59 0.47 13.58 -6.56
N LYS A 60 1.24 12.48 -6.55
CA LYS A 60 2.62 12.39 -6.03
C LYS A 60 2.77 12.95 -4.62
N LYS A 61 1.68 12.90 -3.85
CA LYS A 61 1.59 13.49 -2.53
C LYS A 61 1.12 12.42 -1.57
N PHE A 62 2.03 12.01 -0.68
CA PHE A 62 1.68 11.10 0.40
C PHE A 62 0.78 11.83 1.39
N VAL A 63 -0.30 11.17 1.79
CA VAL A 63 -1.28 11.67 2.74
C VAL A 63 -1.11 10.87 4.03
N ASP A 64 -0.63 11.53 5.06
CA ASP A 64 -0.44 10.91 6.38
C ASP A 64 -1.79 10.69 7.09
N ILE A 65 -1.83 9.75 8.04
CA ILE A 65 -3.04 9.42 8.82
C ILE A 65 -3.61 10.65 9.54
N SER A 66 -2.76 11.61 9.94
CA SER A 66 -3.22 12.89 10.51
C SER A 66 -4.15 13.68 9.58
N HIS A 67 -4.08 13.46 8.27
CA HIS A 67 -5.05 14.02 7.31
C HIS A 67 -6.43 13.38 7.45
N TYR A 68 -6.49 12.05 7.55
CA TYR A 68 -7.74 11.31 7.75
C TYR A 68 -8.39 11.64 9.10
N ASP A 69 -7.59 11.77 10.15
CA ASP A 69 -8.09 12.17 11.48
C ASP A 69 -8.73 13.57 11.43
N ARG A 70 -8.12 14.52 10.71
CA ARG A 70 -8.69 15.86 10.49
C ARG A 70 -9.98 15.84 9.68
N LEU A 71 -10.05 15.05 8.60
CA LEU A 71 -11.26 14.94 7.76
C LEU A 71 -12.44 14.34 8.53
N ASN A 72 -12.18 13.33 9.36
CA ASN A 72 -13.22 12.63 10.10
C ASN A 72 -13.48 13.24 11.49
N LYS A 73 -12.84 14.38 11.82
CA LYS A 73 -12.88 15.02 13.15
C LYS A 73 -12.61 14.02 14.29
N LEU A 74 -11.74 13.05 14.05
CA LEU A 74 -11.34 12.08 15.05
C LEU A 74 -10.24 12.71 15.90
N VAL A 75 -10.58 13.07 17.14
CA VAL A 75 -9.58 13.46 18.14
C VAL A 75 -8.94 12.16 18.62
N ARG A 76 -7.67 11.94 18.29
CA ARG A 76 -6.89 10.87 18.93
C ARG A 76 -6.85 11.16 20.42
N ALA A 77 -7.45 10.26 21.21
CA ALA A 77 -7.34 10.25 22.67
C ALA A 77 -5.90 9.93 23.10
#